data_AF-A0A2I0TV55-F1
#
_entry.id   AF-A0A2I0TV55-F1
#
_cell.length_a   1.000
_cell.length_b   1.000
_cell.length_c   1.000
_cell.angle_alpha   90.00
_cell.angle_beta   90.00
_cell.angle_gamma   90.00
#
_symmetry.space_group_name_H-M   'P 1'
#
loop_
_entity.id
_entity.type
_entity.pdbx_description
1 polymer ?
#
loop_
_entity_poly.entity_id
_entity_poly.type
_entity_poly.pdbx_seq_one_letter_code
_entity_poly.pdbx_strand_id
1 'polypeptide(L)'
;MIASDLVVEAGDVEIGLQERNGQLEVDIIQARGLTPKPGSKTLPAAYIKAYLLENGVCIAKKKTKVARKSLDPLYNQVLLFAESPQGKVLQNTDSLWSQSSPLS
;
A
#
# COMPACT_ATOMS: atom_id res chain seq x y z
N MET A 1 1.12 23.19 -0.13
CA MET A 1 1.65 21.87 0.25
C MET A 1 1.59 21.00 -0.99
N ILE A 2 2.74 20.60 -1.55
CA ILE A 2 2.76 19.73 -2.73
C ILE A 2 3.25 18.37 -2.26
N ALA A 3 2.36 17.38 -2.27
CA ALA A 3 2.74 15.98 -2.13
C ALA A 3 3.23 15.53 -3.51
N SER A 4 4.50 15.18 -3.60
CA SER A 4 5.04 14.51 -4.78
C SER A 4 5.15 13.03 -4.47
N ASP A 5 4.59 12.20 -5.35
CA ASP A 5 4.78 10.75 -5.28
C ASP A 5 6.26 10.46 -5.53
N LEU A 6 6.92 9.91 -4.52
CA LEU A 6 8.28 9.43 -4.66
C LEU A 6 8.16 7.97 -5.07
N VAL A 7 8.30 7.70 -6.36
CA VAL A 7 8.39 6.32 -6.83
C VAL A 7 9.70 5.74 -6.28
N VAL A 8 9.57 4.92 -5.24
CA VAL A 8 10.57 3.91 -4.89
C VAL A 8 10.19 2.65 -5.65
N GLU A 9 11.16 1.84 -6.04
CA GLU A 9 10.83 0.46 -6.41
C GLU A 9 10.42 -0.28 -5.14
N ALA A 10 9.24 -0.89 -5.19
CA ALA A 10 8.70 -1.69 -4.11
C ALA A 10 9.53 -2.97 -4.01
N GLY A 11 10.06 -3.26 -2.82
CA GLY A 11 10.55 -4.60 -2.51
C GLY A 11 9.38 -5.54 -2.21
N ASP A 12 9.57 -6.50 -1.33
CA ASP A 12 8.53 -7.48 -1.01
C ASP A 12 7.47 -6.92 -0.05
N VAL A 13 6.19 -7.21 -0.33
CA VAL A 13 5.08 -6.94 0.59
C VAL A 13 4.55 -8.24 1.15
N GLU A 14 4.48 -8.32 2.48
CA GLU A 14 3.90 -9.45 3.19
C GLU A 14 2.40 -9.20 3.40
N ILE A 15 1.58 -10.06 2.79
CA ILE A 15 0.12 -9.98 2.88
C ILE A 15 -0.49 -11.33 3.26
N GLY A 16 -1.53 -11.28 4.10
CA GLY A 16 -2.44 -12.40 4.35
C GLY A 16 -3.77 -12.18 3.62
N LEU A 17 -4.38 -13.26 3.15
CA LEU A 17 -5.71 -13.25 2.53
C LEU A 17 -6.61 -14.23 3.26
N GLN A 18 -7.78 -13.76 3.71
CA GLN A 18 -8.76 -14.60 4.37
C GLN A 18 -10.16 -14.30 3.83
N GLU A 19 -10.97 -15.34 3.61
CA GLU A 19 -12.40 -15.18 3.35
C GLU A 19 -13.18 -15.40 4.64
N ARG A 20 -14.05 -14.45 4.98
CA ARG A 20 -14.94 -14.56 6.15
C ARG A 20 -16.32 -14.03 5.80
N ASN A 21 -17.35 -14.85 5.98
CA ASN A 21 -18.74 -14.47 5.71
C ASN A 21 -18.97 -13.89 4.29
N GLY A 22 -18.25 -14.41 3.28
CA GLY A 22 -18.32 -13.93 1.89
C GLY A 22 -17.56 -12.63 1.62
N GLN A 23 -16.80 -12.13 2.60
CA GLN A 23 -15.97 -10.93 2.51
C GLN A 23 -14.48 -11.32 2.44
N LEU A 24 -13.70 -10.53 1.71
CA LEU A 24 -12.25 -10.69 1.62
C LEU A 24 -11.56 -9.79 2.65
N GLU A 25 -10.88 -10.39 3.62
CA GLU A 25 -9.97 -9.73 4.54
C GLU A 25 -8.54 -9.79 3.98
N VAL A 26 -7.90 -8.62 3.85
CA VAL A 26 -6.51 -8.51 3.40
C VAL A 26 -5.68 -7.97 4.55
N ASP A 27 -4.87 -8.84 5.14
CA ASP A 27 -3.91 -8.47 6.18
C ASP A 27 -2.67 -7.87 5.53
N ILE A 28 -2.47 -6.56 5.70
CA ILE A 28 -1.24 -5.89 5.29
C ILE A 28 -0.29 -5.88 6.48
N ILE A 29 0.77 -6.67 6.42
CA ILE A 29 1.68 -6.90 7.54
C ILE A 29 2.83 -5.89 7.46
N GLN A 30 3.65 -6.00 6.42
CA GLN A 30 4.84 -5.17 6.23
C GLN A 30 5.23 -5.07 4.75
N ALA A 31 5.93 -4.00 4.40
CA ALA A 31 6.76 -3.97 3.20
C ALA A 31 8.23 -4.03 3.61
N ARG A 32 9.08 -4.59 2.76
CA ARG A 32 10.52 -4.73 3.00
C ARG A 32 11.33 -4.27 1.81
N GLY A 33 12.51 -3.74 2.05
CA GLY A 33 13.45 -3.41 0.98
C GLY A 33 12.98 -2.26 0.09
N LEU A 34 12.21 -1.31 0.63
CA LEU A 34 11.89 -0.09 -0.11
C LEU A 34 13.19 0.64 -0.44
N THR A 35 13.36 1.06 -1.69
CA THR A 35 14.60 1.74 -2.11
C THR A 35 14.36 3.23 -2.25
N PRO A 36 14.96 4.11 -1.39
CA PRO A 36 14.73 5.54 -1.49
C PRO A 36 15.25 6.06 -2.83
N LYS A 37 14.52 7.00 -3.43
CA LYS A 37 14.97 7.65 -4.66
C LYS A 37 16.34 8.31 -4.44
N PRO A 38 17.30 8.16 -5.37
CA PRO A 38 18.58 8.84 -5.30
C PRO A 38 18.41 10.36 -5.08
N GLY A 39 19.10 10.90 -4.08
CA GLY A 39 19.04 12.32 -3.72
C GLY A 39 17.96 12.70 -2.69
N SER A 40 17.14 11.76 -2.21
CA SER A 40 16.21 12.03 -1.11
C SER A 40 16.94 12.04 0.25
N LYS A 41 16.79 13.11 1.02
CA LYS A 41 17.30 13.21 2.41
C LYS A 41 16.35 12.62 3.45
N THR A 42 15.12 12.30 3.07
CA THR A 42 14.07 11.84 3.99
C THR A 42 13.36 10.62 3.45
N LEU A 43 13.13 9.64 4.31
CA LEU A 43 12.26 8.52 3.99
C LEU A 43 10.82 9.01 3.83
N PRO A 44 10.12 8.62 2.76
CA PRO A 44 8.73 9.01 2.56
C PRO A 44 7.81 8.28 3.53
N ALA A 45 6.65 8.87 3.77
CA ALA A 45 5.57 8.22 4.49
C ALA A 45 4.91 7.18 3.56
N ALA A 46 4.70 5.97 4.08
CA ALA A 46 4.27 4.83 3.29
C ALA A 46 2.83 4.44 3.56
N TYR A 47 2.05 4.18 2.52
CA TYR A 47 0.79 3.46 2.62
C TYR A 47 0.66 2.50 1.44
N ILE A 48 0.02 1.36 1.69
CA ILE A 48 -0.29 0.38 0.65
C ILE A 48 -1.72 0.64 0.20
N LYS A 49 -1.91 0.70 -1.13
CA LYS A 49 -3.24 0.71 -1.72
C LYS A 49 -3.48 -0.65 -2.40
N ALA A 50 -4.51 -1.33 -1.95
CA ALA A 50 -4.96 -2.59 -2.49
C ALA A 50 -6.16 -2.36 -3.43
N TYR A 51 -6.07 -2.91 -4.63
CA TYR A 51 -7.06 -2.87 -5.68
C TYR A 51 -7.59 -4.28 -5.88
N LEU A 52 -8.91 -4.42 -5.81
CA LEU A 52 -9.58 -5.66 -6.12
C LEU A 52 -10.10 -5.56 -7.55
N LEU A 53 -9.60 -6.44 -8.42
CA LEU A 53 -9.96 -6.48 -9.82
C LEU A 53 -10.83 -7.71 -10.11
N GLU A 54 -11.84 -7.52 -10.96
CA GLU A 54 -12.65 -8.58 -11.53
C GLU A 54 -12.62 -8.42 -13.05
N ASN A 55 -12.21 -9.47 -13.77
CA ASN A 55 -12.02 -9.42 -15.23
C ASN A 55 -11.14 -8.25 -15.71
N GLY A 56 -10.10 -7.91 -14.93
CA GLY A 56 -9.18 -6.80 -15.22
C GLY A 56 -9.72 -5.41 -14.88
N VAL A 57 -10.95 -5.29 -14.38
CA VAL A 57 -11.55 -4.02 -13.97
C VAL A 57 -11.45 -3.85 -12.45
N CYS A 58 -10.94 -2.71 -11.98
CA CYS A 58 -10.93 -2.39 -10.56
C CYS A 58 -12.36 -2.15 -10.05
N ILE A 59 -12.86 -3.04 -9.21
CA ILE A 59 -14.20 -2.95 -8.61
C ILE A 59 -14.18 -2.38 -7.19
N ALA A 60 -13.07 -2.53 -6.46
CA ALA A 60 -12.90 -1.93 -5.15
C ALA A 60 -11.45 -1.53 -4.90
N LYS A 61 -11.23 -0.50 -4.09
CA LYS A 61 -9.89 -0.06 -3.67
C LYS A 61 -9.89 0.36 -2.21
N LYS A 62 -8.90 -0.08 -1.45
CA LYS A 62 -8.70 0.30 -0.05
C LYS A 62 -7.23 0.63 0.19
N LYS A 63 -6.95 1.40 1.24
CA LYS A 63 -5.58 1.74 1.60
C LYS A 63 -5.36 1.63 3.09
N THR A 64 -4.14 1.31 3.49
CA THR A 64 -3.73 1.38 4.88
C THR A 64 -3.67 2.84 5.34
N LYS A 65 -3.67 3.04 6.65
CA LYS A 65 -3.12 4.24 7.26
C LYS A 65 -1.65 4.36 6.90
N VAL A 66 -1.15 5.58 7.02
CA VAL A 66 0.25 5.89 6.82
C VAL A 66 1.08 5.21 7.90
N ALA A 67 2.05 4.40 7.49
CA ALA A 67 3.02 3.79 8.37
C ALA A 67 4.15 4.77 8.71
N ARG A 68 4.91 4.43 9.76
CA ARG A 68 6.11 5.15 10.13
C ARG A 68 7.13 5.12 8.98
N LYS A 69 7.80 6.24 8.75
CA LYS A 69 8.89 6.39 7.78
C LYS A 69 10.00 5.37 8.08
N SER A 70 10.13 4.37 7.21
CA SER A 70 11.07 3.24 7.30
C SER A 70 11.26 2.66 5.89
N LEU A 71 12.38 1.98 5.66
CA LEU A 71 12.56 1.14 4.45
C LEU A 71 11.82 -0.20 4.58
N ASP A 72 11.47 -0.56 5.82
CA ASP A 72 10.69 -1.74 6.16
C ASP A 72 9.47 -1.30 7.01
N PRO A 73 8.46 -0.63 6.42
CA PRO A 73 7.31 -0.15 7.18
C PRO A 73 6.40 -1.30 7.61
N LEU A 74 6.06 -1.30 8.90
CA LEU A 74 5.02 -2.17 9.47
C LEU A 74 3.65 -1.48 9.34
N TYR A 75 2.68 -2.20 8.78
CA TYR A 75 1.31 -1.72 8.63
C TYR A 75 0.39 -2.36 9.65
N ASN A 76 0.51 -3.69 9.83
CA ASN A 76 -0.32 -4.52 10.71
C ASN A 76 -1.80 -4.12 10.68
N GLN A 77 -2.38 -4.06 9.48
CA GLN A 77 -3.71 -3.53 9.23
C GLN A 77 -4.51 -4.45 8.33
N VAL A 78 -5.77 -4.68 8.71
CA VAL A 78 -6.72 -5.45 7.90
C VAL A 78 -7.52 -4.50 7.00
N LEU A 79 -7.52 -4.76 5.70
CA LEU A 79 -8.40 -4.11 4.72
C LEU A 79 -9.55 -5.06 4.39
N LEU A 80 -10.75 -4.71 4.87
CA LEU A 80 -11.97 -5.51 4.66
C LEU A 80 -12.66 -5.12 3.37
N PHE A 81 -12.74 -6.03 2.40
CA PHE A 81 -13.50 -5.90 1.16
C PHE A 81 -14.85 -6.61 1.32
N ALA A 82 -15.93 -5.99 0.84
CA ALA A 82 -17.26 -6.57 0.96
C ALA A 82 -17.47 -7.75 -0.01
N GLU A 83 -16.57 -7.88 -0.97
CA GLU A 83 -16.61 -8.82 -2.06
C GLU A 83 -15.86 -10.13 -1.72
N SER A 84 -16.35 -11.25 -2.23
CA SER A 84 -15.66 -12.55 -2.08
C SER A 84 -14.40 -12.60 -2.95
N PRO A 85 -13.34 -13.34 -2.57
CA PRO A 85 -12.11 -13.44 -3.37
C PRO A 85 -12.27 -14.20 -4.70
N GLN A 86 -13.37 -14.93 -4.89
CA GLN A 86 -13.56 -15.81 -6.06
C GLN A 86 -13.61 -14.99 -7.36
N GLY A 87 -12.80 -15.41 -8.34
CA GLY A 87 -12.71 -14.76 -9.65
C GLY A 87 -12.05 -13.38 -9.63
N LYS A 88 -11.43 -12.99 -8.50
CA LYS A 88 -10.83 -11.67 -8.32
C LYS A 88 -9.33 -11.74 -8.14
N VAL A 89 -8.67 -10.67 -8.56
CA VAL A 89 -7.23 -10.47 -8.40
C VAL A 89 -7.01 -9.32 -7.46
N LEU A 90 -6.16 -9.51 -6.46
CA LEU A 90 -5.70 -8.42 -5.61
C LEU A 90 -4.38 -7.87 -6.18
N GLN A 91 -4.37 -6.57 -6.51
CA GLN A 91 -3.17 -5.86 -6.90
C GLN A 91 -2.86 -4.80 -5.86
N ASN A 92 -1.65 -4.81 -5.34
CA ASN A 92 -1.13 -3.81 -4.42
C ASN A 92 -0.20 -2.85 -5.16
N THR A 93 -0.35 -1.56 -4.87
CA THR A 93 0.64 -0.55 -5.24
C THR A 93 1.08 0.18 -3.98
N ASP A 94 2.38 0.28 -3.80
CA ASP A 94 2.95 1.12 -2.77
C ASP A 94 2.94 2.56 -3.26
N SER A 95 2.24 3.43 -2.54
CA SER A 95 2.23 4.85 -2.82
C SER A 95 2.99 5.54 -1.68
N LEU A 96 4.24 5.90 -1.96
CA LEU A 96 5.07 6.64 -1.02
C LEU A 96 4.96 8.15 -1.31
N TRP A 97 4.62 8.91 -0.28
CA TRP A 97 4.53 10.36 -0.36
C TRP A 97 5.57 11.01 0.54
N SER A 98 6.30 11.99 0.01
CA SER A 98 7.19 12.82 0.81
C SER A 98 6.53 14.18 1.06
N GLN A 99 6.52 14.61 2.33
CA GLN A 99 6.08 15.97 2.69
C GLN A 99 7.21 16.95 2.38
N SER A 100 7.17 17.59 1.22
CA SER A 100 8.04 18.72 0.90
C SER A 100 7.45 19.99 1.51
N SER A 101 8.19 20.64 2.42
CA SER A 101 7.88 22.02 2.82
C SER A 101 7.92 22.93 1.58
N PRO A 102 6.98 23.87 1.40
CA PRO A 102 7.18 24.92 0.41
C PRO A 102 8.50 25.63 0.74
N LEU A 103 9.36 25.79 -0.26
CA LEU A 103 10.57 26.59 -0.11
C LEU A 103 10.14 27.98 0.40
N SER A 104 10.73 28.40 1.53
CA SER A 104 10.57 29.73 2.12
C SER A 104 11.09 30.82 1.20
#